data_AF-A0A6G0Z7I7-F1
#
_entry.id   AF-A0A6G0Z7I7-F1
#
_cell.length_a   1.000
_cell.length_b   1.000
_cell.length_c   1.000
_cell.angle_alpha   90.00
_cell.angle_beta   90.00
_cell.angle_gamma   90.00
#
_symmetry.space_group_name_H-M   'P 1'
#
loop_
_entity.id
_entity.type
_entity.pdbx_description
1 polymer ?
#
loop_
_entity_poly.entity_id
_entity_poly.type
_entity_poly.pdbx_seq_one_letter_code
_entity_poly.pdbx_strand_id
1 'polypeptide(L)'
;MAVIYNKKMEMYSSMLKKDMNIEASYSPTTNIMVCNCGLVNGLSRKALKQVFYQYGEIKYMIMIPHKSYCFISFAEVEEATSAFNNVNGKYNGLSDEHKIFNLIFTVSIPQTIIKLSTACPDGLEIIENFITEKEEYFILEYLNENWSGSSSMKHRQVKHYGYEFDYDHNGVRYDTCEPIPKEFEFILNAIYLRLKWRPDQITVNKYLPGQGIPNHIDNISVFDEYILSLSLNSDINMEFRKDLFKHNSVFIKAKSLLIMSGESRYEWTHGITPRKMDLISTVDGPDVVYRGTRFSITFRRVIEFTKVKKDLYEILGCDKTTPFETLKDNYKKLLLKVHPDKSVLSSSAACAELNKAWSVLKDSDLKKKYDEEIEQSDINTEVTIFDYLNISDLENNETEDTFSYKCRCGGKFLVPKSMVVNVDQTESLLFPCDDCSLFVEVMLPNSNVSK
;
A
#
# COMPACT_ATOMS: atom_id res chain seq x y z
N MET A 1 28.44 -20.30 -38.95
CA MET A 1 27.52 -19.20 -38.56
C MET A 1 26.27 -19.14 -39.45
N ALA A 2 26.37 -19.20 -40.78
CA ALA A 2 25.20 -19.14 -41.69
C ALA A 2 24.13 -20.24 -41.46
N VAL A 3 24.53 -21.48 -41.17
CA VAL A 3 23.59 -22.59 -40.91
C VAL A 3 22.80 -22.39 -39.60
N ILE A 4 23.43 -21.84 -38.56
CA ILE A 4 22.78 -21.56 -37.26
C ILE A 4 21.82 -20.37 -37.40
N TYR A 5 22.21 -19.36 -38.18
CA TYR A 5 21.38 -18.19 -38.49
C TYR A 5 20.10 -18.60 -39.25
N ASN A 6 20.21 -19.45 -40.27
CA ASN A 6 19.05 -19.95 -41.01
C ASN A 6 18.08 -20.75 -40.14
N LYS A 7 18.57 -21.62 -39.25
CA LYS A 7 17.72 -22.44 -38.37
C LYS A 7 16.95 -21.59 -37.35
N LYS A 8 17.58 -20.54 -36.80
CA LYS A 8 16.90 -19.59 -35.91
C LYS A 8 15.88 -18.73 -36.66
N MET A 9 16.22 -18.29 -37.86
CA MET A 9 15.29 -17.55 -38.71
C MET A 9 14.02 -18.35 -39.00
N GLU A 10 14.14 -19.61 -39.42
CA GLU A 10 12.97 -20.47 -39.65
C GLU A 10 12.08 -20.61 -38.41
N MET A 11 12.69 -20.82 -37.24
CA MET A 11 11.97 -20.95 -35.97
C MET A 11 11.17 -19.69 -35.64
N TYR A 12 11.80 -18.51 -35.71
CA TYR A 12 11.15 -17.26 -35.38
C TYR A 12 10.16 -16.80 -36.46
N SER A 13 10.42 -17.09 -37.75
CA SER A 13 9.46 -16.87 -38.84
C SER A 13 8.20 -17.69 -38.64
N SER A 14 8.34 -18.96 -38.24
CA SER A 14 7.20 -19.82 -37.89
C SER A 14 6.41 -19.24 -36.70
N MET A 15 7.12 -18.75 -35.67
CA MET A 15 6.50 -18.10 -34.52
C MET A 15 5.74 -16.82 -34.89
N LEU A 16 6.34 -15.94 -35.71
CA LEU A 16 5.70 -14.71 -36.21
C LEU A 16 4.40 -15.01 -36.96
N LYS A 17 4.44 -15.99 -37.87
CA LYS A 17 3.28 -16.37 -38.68
C LYS A 17 2.17 -16.94 -37.80
N LYS A 18 2.52 -17.79 -36.82
CA LYS A 18 1.57 -18.40 -35.89
C LYS A 18 0.94 -17.38 -34.95
N ASP A 19 1.76 -16.51 -34.35
CA ASP A 19 1.32 -15.63 -33.27
C ASP A 19 0.61 -14.37 -33.77
N MET A 20 1.06 -13.81 -34.90
CA MET A 20 0.64 -12.47 -35.36
C MET A 20 0.21 -12.44 -36.82
N ASN A 21 0.32 -13.56 -37.54
CA ASN A 21 0.15 -13.63 -38.99
C ASN A 21 1.05 -12.64 -39.76
N ILE A 22 2.26 -12.37 -39.23
CA ILE A 22 3.27 -11.51 -39.84
C ILE A 22 4.34 -12.38 -40.51
N GLU A 23 4.83 -11.94 -41.67
CA GLU A 23 5.90 -12.62 -42.41
C GLU A 23 7.26 -11.98 -42.11
N ALA A 24 8.27 -12.83 -41.92
CA ALA A 24 9.65 -12.39 -41.88
C ALA A 24 10.13 -12.01 -43.29
N SER A 25 10.98 -10.99 -43.36
CA SER A 25 11.62 -10.55 -44.59
C SER A 25 13.08 -11.00 -44.62
N TYR A 26 13.50 -11.55 -45.75
CA TYR A 26 14.91 -11.89 -46.02
C TYR A 26 15.71 -10.69 -46.52
N SER A 27 15.02 -9.65 -46.99
CA SER A 27 15.60 -8.36 -47.37
C SER A 27 15.40 -7.33 -46.26
N PRO A 28 16.31 -6.35 -46.10
CA PRO A 28 16.12 -5.28 -45.13
C PRO A 28 14.79 -4.54 -45.33
N THR A 29 14.17 -4.18 -44.22
CA THR A 29 12.96 -3.36 -44.17
C THR A 29 13.11 -2.36 -43.02
N THR A 30 12.20 -1.39 -42.91
CA THR A 30 12.16 -0.48 -41.75
C THR A 30 11.78 -1.19 -40.44
N ASN A 31 11.22 -2.42 -40.51
CA ASN A 31 10.60 -3.10 -39.37
C ASN A 31 11.46 -4.27 -38.89
N ILE A 32 11.73 -4.30 -37.60
CA ILE A 32 12.53 -5.34 -36.93
C ILE A 32 11.73 -5.92 -35.77
N MET A 33 11.61 -7.25 -35.76
CA MET A 33 11.28 -7.99 -34.55
C MET A 33 12.55 -8.21 -33.73
N VAL A 34 12.49 -7.91 -32.43
CA VAL A 34 13.60 -8.11 -31.49
C VAL A 34 13.23 -9.24 -30.52
N CYS A 35 13.81 -10.42 -30.74
CA CYS A 35 13.61 -11.59 -29.90
C CYS A 35 14.37 -11.48 -28.58
N ASN A 36 13.88 -12.19 -27.56
CA ASN A 36 14.38 -12.18 -26.17
C ASN A 36 14.25 -10.81 -25.47
N CYS A 37 13.47 -9.91 -26.06
CA CYS A 37 13.35 -8.52 -25.66
C CYS A 37 11.89 -8.07 -25.51
N GLY A 38 11.02 -8.99 -25.08
CA GLY A 38 9.63 -8.70 -24.80
C GLY A 38 9.33 -8.51 -23.31
N LEU A 39 8.07 -8.22 -23.02
CA LEU A 39 7.60 -7.94 -21.68
C LEU A 39 7.77 -9.12 -20.71
N VAL A 40 7.69 -10.36 -21.19
CA VAL A 40 7.95 -11.55 -20.35
C VAL A 40 9.40 -11.62 -19.87
N ASN A 41 10.32 -10.96 -20.58
CA ASN A 41 11.72 -10.87 -20.18
C ASN A 41 12.01 -9.69 -19.25
N GLY A 42 10.98 -8.92 -18.87
CA GLY A 42 11.14 -7.75 -18.01
C GLY A 42 11.78 -6.56 -18.70
N LEU A 43 11.96 -6.59 -20.02
CA LEU A 43 12.56 -5.46 -20.73
C LEU A 43 11.52 -4.38 -20.98
N SER A 44 11.76 -3.20 -20.41
CA SER A 44 10.92 -2.03 -20.62
C SER A 44 11.23 -1.33 -21.93
N ARG A 45 10.25 -0.58 -22.42
CA ARG A 45 10.43 0.30 -23.59
C ARG A 45 11.59 1.28 -23.40
N LYS A 46 11.75 1.82 -22.19
CA LYS A 46 12.86 2.72 -21.83
C LYS A 46 14.22 2.05 -22.02
N ALA A 47 14.37 0.80 -21.58
CA ALA A 47 15.61 0.04 -21.74
C ALA A 47 15.94 -0.20 -23.22
N LEU A 48 14.94 -0.53 -24.03
CA LEU A 48 15.13 -0.72 -25.47
C LEU A 48 15.47 0.58 -26.20
N LYS A 49 14.84 1.71 -25.80
CA LYS A 49 15.16 3.04 -26.34
C LYS A 49 16.63 3.40 -26.13
N GLN A 50 17.22 3.08 -24.97
CA GLN A 50 18.65 3.32 -24.70
C GLN A 50 19.58 2.57 -25.67
N VAL A 51 19.15 1.41 -26.17
CA VAL A 51 19.92 0.62 -27.14
C VAL A 51 19.70 1.08 -28.56
N PHE A 52 18.44 1.31 -28.96
CA PHE A 52 18.08 1.44 -30.37
C PHE A 52 18.04 2.87 -30.91
N TYR A 53 17.87 3.90 -30.07
CA TYR A 53 17.79 5.29 -30.56
C TYR A 53 19.09 5.81 -31.16
N GLN A 54 20.24 5.21 -30.84
CA GLN A 54 21.51 5.60 -31.45
C GLN A 54 21.63 5.23 -32.94
N TYR A 55 20.72 4.39 -33.47
CA TYR A 55 20.79 3.91 -34.85
C TYR A 55 19.85 4.66 -35.81
N GLY A 56 18.94 5.49 -35.30
CA GLY A 56 18.00 6.26 -36.13
C GLY A 56 16.72 6.64 -35.42
N GLU A 57 15.84 7.32 -36.14
CA GLU A 57 14.51 7.71 -35.65
C GLU A 57 13.59 6.48 -35.59
N ILE A 58 13.00 6.21 -34.41
CA ILE A 58 12.05 5.11 -34.23
C ILE A 58 10.62 5.66 -34.33
N LYS A 59 9.92 5.31 -35.43
CA LYS A 59 8.50 5.63 -35.65
C LYS A 59 7.60 4.87 -34.69
N TYR A 60 7.85 3.57 -34.51
CA TYR A 60 7.04 2.73 -33.63
C TYR A 60 7.92 1.78 -32.82
N MET A 61 7.59 1.62 -31.55
CA MET A 61 8.08 0.52 -30.72
C MET A 61 6.83 -0.19 -30.19
N ILE A 62 6.71 -1.50 -30.38
CA ILE A 62 5.50 -2.24 -30.01
C ILE A 62 5.89 -3.37 -29.07
N MET A 63 5.51 -3.21 -27.81
CA MET A 63 5.67 -4.22 -26.77
C MET A 63 4.43 -5.12 -26.74
N ILE A 64 4.64 -6.43 -26.81
CA ILE A 64 3.54 -7.39 -26.90
C ILE A 64 3.31 -8.07 -25.53
N PRO A 65 2.10 -7.97 -24.94
CA PRO A 65 1.76 -8.67 -23.71
C PRO A 65 2.04 -10.16 -23.80
N HIS A 66 2.61 -10.73 -22.72
CA HIS A 66 2.89 -12.15 -22.59
C HIS A 66 3.83 -12.75 -23.66
N LYS A 67 4.57 -11.93 -24.40
CA LYS A 67 5.58 -12.39 -25.37
C LYS A 67 7.00 -12.01 -24.94
N SER A 68 7.96 -12.80 -25.43
CA SER A 68 9.40 -12.61 -25.24
C SER A 68 10.05 -11.79 -26.36
N TYR A 69 9.25 -11.11 -27.17
CA TYR A 69 9.72 -10.27 -28.27
C TYR A 69 8.90 -8.98 -28.37
N CYS A 70 9.48 -8.01 -29.06
CA CYS A 70 8.85 -6.73 -29.40
C CYS A 70 9.15 -6.38 -30.87
N PHE A 71 8.56 -5.29 -31.36
CA PHE A 71 8.82 -4.75 -32.69
C PHE A 71 9.34 -3.33 -32.59
N ILE A 72 10.24 -2.98 -33.50
CA ILE A 72 10.78 -1.64 -33.69
C ILE A 72 10.65 -1.31 -35.18
N SER A 73 10.08 -0.15 -35.49
CA SER A 73 9.96 0.39 -36.84
C SER A 73 10.75 1.69 -36.90
N PHE A 74 11.80 1.71 -37.72
CA PHE A 74 12.62 2.89 -37.97
C PHE A 74 12.00 3.78 -39.05
N ALA A 75 12.49 5.01 -39.17
CA ALA A 75 12.05 5.92 -40.21
C ALA A 75 12.49 5.44 -41.59
N GLU A 76 13.75 4.98 -41.70
CA GLU A 76 14.40 4.55 -42.94
C GLU A 76 14.97 3.12 -42.86
N VAL A 77 15.17 2.48 -44.01
CA VAL A 77 15.67 1.08 -44.08
C VAL A 77 17.15 0.99 -43.67
N GLU A 78 17.92 2.04 -43.95
CA GLU A 78 19.33 2.17 -43.61
C GLU A 78 19.56 2.17 -42.10
N GLU A 79 18.68 2.85 -41.34
CA GLU A 79 18.70 2.91 -39.88
C GLU A 79 18.44 1.52 -39.27
N ALA A 80 17.38 0.86 -39.75
CA ALA A 80 17.06 -0.51 -39.36
C ALA A 80 18.22 -1.48 -39.68
N THR A 81 18.84 -1.32 -40.84
CA THR A 81 20.01 -2.12 -41.25
C THR A 81 21.21 -1.86 -40.35
N SER A 82 21.45 -0.61 -39.97
CA SER A 82 22.50 -0.23 -39.03
C SER A 82 22.27 -0.88 -37.66
N ALA A 83 21.04 -0.79 -37.13
CA ALA A 83 20.66 -1.44 -35.87
C ALA A 83 20.85 -2.97 -35.95
N PHE A 84 20.41 -3.59 -37.03
CA PHE A 84 20.56 -5.03 -37.25
C PHE A 84 22.02 -5.47 -37.20
N ASN A 85 22.88 -4.84 -37.99
CA ASN A 85 24.30 -5.20 -38.09
C ASN A 85 25.06 -4.97 -36.77
N ASN A 86 24.66 -3.96 -36.01
CA ASN A 86 25.35 -3.59 -34.78
C ASN A 86 24.80 -4.27 -33.52
N VAL A 87 23.58 -4.78 -33.52
CA VAL A 87 22.94 -5.33 -32.31
C VAL A 87 22.70 -6.83 -32.41
N ASN A 88 22.41 -7.36 -33.60
CA ASN A 88 22.04 -8.75 -33.76
C ASN A 88 23.18 -9.72 -33.33
N GLY A 89 22.82 -10.72 -32.53
CA GLY A 89 23.75 -11.70 -31.96
C GLY A 89 24.58 -11.20 -30.78
N LYS A 90 24.48 -9.93 -30.39
CA LYS A 90 25.20 -9.38 -29.24
C LYS A 90 24.46 -9.62 -27.93
N TYR A 91 25.23 -9.68 -26.85
CA TYR A 91 24.71 -9.69 -25.49
C TYR A 91 23.84 -8.47 -25.24
N ASN A 92 22.67 -8.65 -24.63
CA ASN A 92 21.75 -7.54 -24.46
C ASN A 92 22.15 -6.59 -23.34
N GLY A 93 22.76 -7.07 -22.25
CA GLY A 93 23.14 -6.24 -21.10
C GLY A 93 21.97 -5.57 -20.39
N LEU A 94 20.73 -5.96 -20.72
CA LEU A 94 19.51 -5.34 -20.19
C LEU A 94 18.86 -6.19 -19.08
N SER A 95 19.34 -7.40 -18.86
CA SER A 95 18.89 -8.31 -17.79
C SER A 95 20.06 -9.06 -17.19
N ASP A 96 19.93 -9.51 -15.94
CA ASP A 96 20.92 -10.38 -15.26
C ASP A 96 21.12 -11.73 -15.97
N GLU A 97 20.12 -12.14 -16.78
CA GLU A 97 20.22 -13.34 -17.61
C GLU A 97 21.06 -13.07 -18.86
N HIS A 98 21.98 -14.00 -19.16
CA HIS A 98 22.89 -13.85 -20.29
C HIS A 98 22.21 -14.08 -21.64
N LYS A 99 21.35 -13.14 -22.04
CA LYS A 99 20.57 -13.20 -23.28
C LYS A 99 21.23 -12.41 -24.39
N ILE A 100 21.10 -12.93 -25.59
CA ILE A 100 21.52 -12.26 -26.82
C ILE A 100 20.31 -11.68 -27.55
N PHE A 101 20.51 -10.52 -28.16
CA PHE A 101 19.59 -9.99 -29.14
C PHE A 101 19.55 -10.92 -30.37
N ASN A 102 18.35 -11.34 -30.79
CA ASN A 102 18.18 -11.93 -32.12
C ASN A 102 17.16 -11.06 -32.87
N LEU A 103 17.59 -10.44 -33.97
CA LEU A 103 16.78 -9.52 -34.76
C LEU A 103 16.35 -10.20 -36.05
N ILE A 104 15.16 -9.83 -36.53
CA ILE A 104 14.58 -10.32 -37.78
C ILE A 104 13.85 -9.19 -38.46
N PHE A 105 14.10 -8.97 -39.75
CA PHE A 105 13.31 -8.04 -40.55
C PHE A 105 11.91 -8.60 -40.76
N THR A 106 10.90 -7.75 -40.75
CA THR A 106 9.50 -8.15 -40.88
C THR A 106 8.80 -7.32 -41.95
N VAL A 107 7.89 -7.93 -42.69
CA VAL A 107 7.17 -7.23 -43.76
C VAL A 107 6.25 -6.14 -43.18
N SER A 108 5.73 -6.36 -41.99
CA SER A 108 4.84 -5.44 -41.27
C SER A 108 5.01 -5.55 -39.75
N ILE A 109 4.45 -4.59 -39.03
CA ILE A 109 4.32 -4.60 -37.56
C ILE A 109 2.86 -4.84 -37.15
N PRO A 110 2.59 -5.32 -35.93
CA PRO A 110 1.22 -5.47 -35.43
C PRO A 110 0.44 -4.14 -35.48
N GLN A 111 -0.76 -4.15 -36.07
CA GLN A 111 -1.59 -2.94 -36.20
C GLN A 111 -2.43 -2.63 -34.95
N THR A 112 -2.66 -3.62 -34.08
CA THR A 112 -3.54 -3.46 -32.91
C THR A 112 -2.71 -3.28 -31.65
N ILE A 113 -2.73 -2.08 -31.07
CA ILE A 113 -2.28 -1.86 -29.70
C ILE A 113 -3.37 -2.45 -28.81
N ILE A 114 -3.08 -3.57 -28.13
CA ILE A 114 -3.99 -4.16 -27.15
C ILE A 114 -4.17 -3.15 -26.03
N LYS A 115 -5.32 -2.47 -26.01
CA LYS A 115 -5.74 -1.66 -24.86
C LYS A 115 -6.20 -2.61 -23.76
N LEU A 116 -5.46 -2.66 -22.66
CA LEU A 116 -5.93 -3.32 -21.45
C LEU A 116 -7.10 -2.51 -20.89
N SER A 117 -8.07 -3.21 -20.29
CA SER A 117 -9.22 -2.59 -19.64
C SER A 117 -8.74 -1.62 -18.54
N THR A 118 -9.30 -0.41 -18.54
CA THR A 118 -9.04 0.62 -17.53
C THR A 118 -10.24 0.82 -16.59
N ALA A 119 -11.25 -0.06 -16.64
CA ALA A 119 -12.41 0.07 -15.78
C ALA A 119 -12.00 -0.17 -14.32
N CYS A 120 -12.17 0.83 -13.46
CA CYS A 120 -11.99 0.70 -12.03
C CYS A 120 -13.32 0.24 -11.38
N PRO A 121 -13.27 -0.50 -10.27
CA PRO A 121 -14.44 -0.73 -9.42
C PRO A 121 -15.11 0.59 -9.02
N ASP A 122 -16.43 0.60 -8.95
CA ASP A 122 -17.17 1.77 -8.45
C ASP A 122 -16.83 2.05 -6.98
N GLY A 123 -16.66 3.32 -6.65
CA GLY A 123 -16.22 3.77 -5.32
C GLY A 123 -14.71 3.65 -5.06
N LEU A 124 -13.91 3.21 -6.06
CA LEU A 124 -12.46 3.24 -6.01
C LEU A 124 -11.92 4.57 -6.56
N GLU A 125 -11.15 5.29 -5.76
CA GLU A 125 -10.46 6.52 -6.16
C GLU A 125 -8.94 6.41 -5.94
N ILE A 126 -8.15 7.04 -6.82
CA ILE A 126 -6.69 7.16 -6.66
C ILE A 126 -6.32 8.63 -6.78
N ILE A 127 -5.65 9.14 -5.75
CA ILE A 127 -5.07 10.48 -5.74
C ILE A 127 -3.57 10.34 -5.95
N GLU A 128 -3.10 10.62 -7.16
CA GLU A 128 -1.66 10.65 -7.44
C GLU A 128 -0.99 11.85 -6.74
N ASN A 129 0.25 11.67 -6.29
CA ASN A 129 1.02 12.71 -5.58
C ASN A 129 0.27 13.32 -4.38
N PHE A 130 -0.43 12.48 -3.63
CA PHE A 130 -1.12 12.87 -2.41
C PHE A 130 -0.15 13.40 -1.35
N ILE A 131 1.08 12.88 -1.33
CA ILE A 131 2.20 13.43 -0.58
C ILE A 131 3.33 13.88 -1.51
N THR A 132 4.13 14.82 -1.02
CA THR A 132 5.35 15.29 -1.67
C THR A 132 6.52 14.31 -1.46
N GLU A 133 7.61 14.51 -2.20
CA GLU A 133 8.83 13.71 -2.05
C GLU A 133 9.50 13.89 -0.68
N LYS A 134 9.42 15.10 -0.10
CA LYS A 134 9.96 15.38 1.23
C LYS A 134 9.17 14.67 2.32
N GLU A 135 7.84 14.66 2.20
CA GLU A 135 6.96 13.94 3.12
C GLU A 135 7.12 12.42 3.00
N GLU A 136 7.26 11.89 1.77
CA GLU A 136 7.56 10.47 1.57
C GLU A 136 8.90 10.08 2.22
N TYR A 137 9.94 10.89 2.03
CA TYR A 137 11.24 10.67 2.67
C TYR A 137 11.13 10.65 4.20
N PHE A 138 10.46 11.65 4.78
CA PHE A 138 10.22 11.75 6.21
C PHE A 138 9.51 10.51 6.78
N ILE A 139 8.44 10.05 6.12
CA ILE A 139 7.71 8.84 6.54
C ILE A 139 8.61 7.60 6.42
N LEU A 140 9.37 7.47 5.34
CA LEU A 140 10.23 6.30 5.13
C LEU A 140 11.36 6.23 6.16
N GLU A 141 11.98 7.35 6.53
CA GLU A 141 12.96 7.42 7.62
C GLU A 141 12.32 6.97 8.94
N TYR A 142 11.17 7.56 9.31
CA TYR A 142 10.43 7.16 10.51
C TYR A 142 10.13 5.64 10.52
N LEU A 143 9.62 5.10 9.42
CA LEU A 143 9.29 3.68 9.32
C LEU A 143 10.53 2.79 9.43
N ASN A 144 11.67 3.20 8.88
CA ASN A 144 12.91 2.43 8.97
C ASN A 144 13.48 2.42 10.39
N GLU A 145 13.45 3.56 11.08
CA GLU A 145 13.89 3.67 12.48
C GLU A 145 13.00 2.90 13.45
N ASN A 146 11.68 2.91 13.19
CA ASN A 146 10.67 2.33 14.07
C ASN A 146 10.16 0.97 13.58
N TRP A 147 10.93 0.27 12.73
CA TRP A 147 10.53 -1.03 12.18
C TRP A 147 10.68 -2.21 13.16
N SER A 148 11.27 -1.95 14.33
CA SER A 148 11.34 -2.92 15.43
C SER A 148 9.94 -3.32 15.90
N GLY A 149 9.77 -4.59 16.27
CA GLY A 149 8.47 -5.14 16.69
C GLY A 149 7.50 -5.50 15.56
N SER A 150 7.90 -5.42 14.28
CA SER A 150 7.07 -5.89 13.17
C SER A 150 6.83 -7.40 13.24
N SER A 151 5.56 -7.82 13.10
CA SER A 151 5.21 -9.23 12.99
C SER A 151 5.51 -9.71 11.57
N SER A 152 6.15 -10.87 11.48
CA SER A 152 6.42 -11.51 10.19
C SER A 152 5.23 -12.38 9.82
N MET A 153 4.47 -11.96 8.81
CA MET A 153 3.49 -12.81 8.15
C MET A 153 4.19 -13.64 7.06
N LYS A 154 3.63 -14.80 6.68
CA LYS A 154 4.24 -15.77 5.74
C LYS A 154 4.91 -15.15 4.49
N HIS A 155 4.40 -14.00 4.02
CA HIS A 155 4.89 -13.34 2.80
C HIS A 155 5.09 -11.81 2.91
N ARG A 156 5.01 -11.20 4.09
CA ARG A 156 5.25 -9.74 4.27
C ARG A 156 5.50 -9.40 5.73
N GLN A 157 6.07 -8.22 5.99
CA GLN A 157 6.18 -7.69 7.35
C GLN A 157 5.05 -6.71 7.61
N VAL A 158 4.49 -6.74 8.82
CA VAL A 158 3.36 -5.90 9.21
C VAL A 158 3.62 -5.24 10.56
N LYS A 159 3.20 -3.97 10.67
CA LYS A 159 3.14 -3.24 11.94
C LYS A 159 1.79 -2.54 12.04
N HIS A 160 1.23 -2.47 13.24
CA HIS A 160 -0.07 -1.85 13.51
C HIS A 160 0.10 -0.67 14.45
N TYR A 161 -0.80 0.31 14.32
CA TYR A 161 -0.95 1.43 15.25
C TYR A 161 -2.44 1.69 15.52
N GLY A 162 -2.73 2.26 16.69
CA GLY A 162 -4.09 2.46 17.21
C GLY A 162 -4.66 1.16 17.76
N TYR A 163 -4.90 0.19 16.88
CA TYR A 163 -5.41 -1.14 17.25
C TYR A 163 -4.66 -2.25 16.50
N GLU A 164 -4.34 -3.34 17.23
CA GLU A 164 -3.68 -4.50 16.65
C GLU A 164 -4.72 -5.37 15.94
N PHE A 165 -4.49 -5.73 14.68
CA PHE A 165 -5.38 -6.61 13.95
C PHE A 165 -5.10 -8.08 14.31
N ASP A 166 -6.11 -8.74 14.88
CA ASP A 166 -6.06 -10.17 15.21
C ASP A 166 -6.36 -10.99 13.96
N TYR A 167 -5.32 -11.59 13.38
CA TYR A 167 -5.45 -12.41 12.18
C TYR A 167 -6.11 -13.78 12.42
N ASP A 168 -6.14 -14.27 13.67
CA ASP A 168 -6.75 -15.56 14.00
C ASP A 168 -8.28 -15.40 14.16
N HIS A 169 -8.72 -14.30 14.74
CA HIS A 169 -10.13 -13.98 14.97
C HIS A 169 -10.72 -13.00 13.95
N ASN A 170 -9.88 -12.51 13.02
CA ASN A 170 -10.22 -11.50 12.02
C ASN A 170 -10.81 -10.22 12.66
N GLY A 171 -10.28 -9.80 13.81
CA GLY A 171 -10.79 -8.70 14.63
C GLY A 171 -9.72 -7.65 14.95
N VAL A 172 -9.99 -6.77 15.91
CA VAL A 172 -8.97 -5.85 16.47
C VAL A 172 -8.87 -6.03 17.98
N ARG A 173 -7.65 -5.92 18.51
CA ARG A 173 -7.31 -5.93 19.94
C ARG A 173 -7.00 -4.51 20.39
N TYR A 174 -7.45 -4.18 21.60
CA TYR A 174 -7.53 -2.82 22.12
C TYR A 174 -6.39 -2.46 23.08
N ASP A 175 -5.70 -3.46 23.63
CA ASP A 175 -4.84 -3.34 24.80
C ASP A 175 -3.34 -3.53 24.49
N THR A 176 -2.97 -3.82 23.25
CA THR A 176 -1.61 -4.28 22.90
C THR A 176 -0.90 -3.46 21.83
N CYS A 177 -1.52 -2.41 21.28
CA CYS A 177 -1.00 -1.70 20.11
C CYS A 177 -0.34 -0.36 20.46
N GLU A 178 0.69 0.02 19.70
CA GLU A 178 1.29 1.35 19.78
C GLU A 178 0.26 2.41 19.33
N PRO A 179 0.21 3.60 19.97
CA PRO A 179 -0.66 4.68 19.52
C PRO A 179 -0.27 5.13 18.10
N ILE A 180 -1.20 5.78 17.40
CA ILE A 180 -0.91 6.36 16.09
C ILE A 180 0.23 7.40 16.23
N PRO A 181 1.32 7.29 15.45
CA PRO A 181 2.44 8.21 15.54
C PRO A 181 2.02 9.64 15.17
N LYS A 182 2.53 10.62 15.93
CA LYS A 182 2.31 12.04 15.64
C LYS A 182 2.88 12.45 14.29
N GLU A 183 3.89 11.72 13.81
CA GLU A 183 4.51 11.87 12.50
C GLU A 183 3.52 11.63 11.36
N PHE A 184 2.40 10.95 11.60
CA PHE A 184 1.36 10.74 10.59
C PHE A 184 0.27 11.82 10.63
N GLU A 185 0.29 12.74 11.58
CA GLU A 185 -0.80 13.70 11.81
C GLU A 185 -1.09 14.58 10.59
N PHE A 186 -0.07 14.98 9.84
CA PHE A 186 -0.25 15.75 8.61
C PHE A 186 -1.06 14.98 7.54
N ILE A 187 -0.88 13.66 7.48
CA ILE A 187 -1.66 12.77 6.60
C ILE A 187 -3.09 12.64 7.11
N LEU A 188 -3.26 12.48 8.43
CA LEU A 188 -4.58 12.37 9.06
C LEU A 188 -5.41 13.63 8.83
N ASN A 189 -4.81 14.81 8.97
CA ASN A 189 -5.45 16.08 8.67
C ASN A 189 -5.81 16.18 7.19
N ALA A 190 -4.91 15.81 6.27
CA ALA A 190 -5.20 15.82 4.83
C ALA A 190 -6.37 14.88 4.47
N ILE A 191 -6.44 13.69 5.09
CA ILE A 191 -7.57 12.77 4.94
C ILE A 191 -8.87 13.39 5.48
N TYR A 192 -8.81 13.95 6.69
CA TYR A 192 -9.97 14.55 7.34
C TYR A 192 -10.53 15.73 6.56
N LEU A 193 -9.68 16.66 6.11
CA LEU A 193 -10.06 17.79 5.28
C LEU A 193 -10.80 17.34 4.01
N ARG A 194 -10.44 16.17 3.46
CA ARG A 194 -11.06 15.63 2.25
C ARG A 194 -12.37 14.89 2.52
N LEU A 195 -12.38 13.99 3.49
CA LEU A 195 -13.47 13.01 3.64
C LEU A 195 -14.39 13.29 4.83
N LYS A 196 -14.07 14.27 5.68
CA LYS A 196 -14.73 14.48 6.98
C LYS A 196 -14.77 13.20 7.82
N TRP A 197 -13.69 12.44 7.69
CA TRP A 197 -13.51 11.13 8.26
C TRP A 197 -12.07 11.01 8.74
N ARG A 198 -11.89 10.42 9.92
CA ARG A 198 -10.57 10.29 10.54
C ARG A 198 -10.36 8.84 10.97
N PRO A 199 -9.27 8.19 10.53
CA PRO A 199 -8.97 6.83 10.92
C PRO A 199 -8.47 6.77 12.37
N ASP A 200 -8.76 5.66 13.03
CA ASP A 200 -8.28 5.31 14.38
C ASP A 200 -7.43 4.03 14.39
N GLN A 201 -7.27 3.39 13.22
CA GLN A 201 -6.47 2.18 13.04
C GLN A 201 -5.57 2.31 11.80
N ILE A 202 -4.29 1.97 11.97
CA ILE A 202 -3.31 1.97 10.88
C ILE A 202 -2.59 0.63 10.77
N THR A 203 -2.50 0.09 9.56
CA THR A 203 -1.66 -1.08 9.24
C THR A 203 -0.58 -0.68 8.25
N VAL A 204 0.68 -0.74 8.67
CA VAL A 204 1.83 -0.58 7.78
C VAL A 204 2.28 -1.95 7.29
N ASN A 205 2.38 -2.11 5.98
CA ASN A 205 2.85 -3.34 5.33
C ASN A 205 4.14 -3.05 4.56
N LYS A 206 5.16 -3.90 4.71
CA LYS A 206 6.38 -3.87 3.90
C LYS A 206 6.46 -5.10 3.02
N TYR A 207 6.65 -4.86 1.73
CA TYR A 207 6.77 -5.88 0.70
C TYR A 207 8.13 -5.78 0.04
N LEU A 208 8.87 -6.89 0.02
CA LEU A 208 10.04 -7.06 -0.83
C LEU A 208 9.62 -7.50 -2.24
N PRO A 209 10.46 -7.28 -3.28
CA PRO A 209 10.17 -7.76 -4.63
C PRO A 209 9.87 -9.27 -4.65
N GLY A 210 8.72 -9.66 -5.23
CA GLY A 210 8.23 -11.04 -5.24
C GLY A 210 7.20 -11.36 -4.16
N GLN A 211 7.04 -10.51 -3.14
CA GLN A 211 6.02 -10.65 -2.11
C GLN A 211 4.66 -10.07 -2.54
N GLY A 212 3.63 -10.42 -1.78
CA GLY A 212 2.26 -10.03 -2.07
C GLY A 212 1.30 -10.32 -0.91
N ILE A 213 0.01 -10.12 -1.17
CA ILE A 213 -1.08 -10.43 -0.25
C ILE A 213 -2.22 -11.10 -1.03
N PRO A 214 -2.77 -12.23 -0.54
CA PRO A 214 -3.91 -12.88 -1.18
C PRO A 214 -5.12 -11.93 -1.34
N ASN A 215 -5.98 -12.23 -2.31
CA ASN A 215 -7.23 -11.50 -2.46
C ASN A 215 -8.10 -11.69 -1.22
N HIS A 216 -8.57 -10.58 -0.65
CA HIS A 216 -9.43 -10.56 0.52
C HIS A 216 -10.33 -9.33 0.51
N ILE A 217 -11.36 -9.35 1.35
CA ILE A 217 -12.15 -8.18 1.71
C ILE A 217 -11.82 -7.89 3.16
N ASP A 218 -11.53 -6.62 3.47
CA ASP A 218 -11.30 -6.18 4.84
C ASP A 218 -12.57 -6.38 5.68
N ASN A 219 -12.41 -6.75 6.95
CA ASN A 219 -13.55 -7.19 7.75
C ASN A 219 -14.61 -6.08 7.88
N ILE A 220 -15.76 -6.32 7.23
CA ILE A 220 -16.91 -5.41 7.14
C ILE A 220 -17.58 -5.15 8.49
N SER A 221 -17.40 -6.06 9.46
CA SER A 221 -17.94 -5.90 10.80
C SER A 221 -17.02 -5.05 11.67
N VAL A 222 -15.73 -4.96 11.35
CA VAL A 222 -14.71 -4.30 12.18
C VAL A 222 -14.45 -2.87 11.75
N PHE A 223 -14.37 -2.63 10.45
CA PHE A 223 -14.05 -1.32 9.89
C PHE A 223 -15.22 -0.75 9.11
N ASP A 224 -15.43 0.56 9.22
CA ASP A 224 -16.56 1.29 8.63
C ASP A 224 -16.44 1.46 7.10
N GLU A 225 -17.09 2.48 6.52
CA GLU A 225 -17.17 2.76 5.08
C GLU A 225 -15.81 2.84 4.37
N TYR A 226 -14.83 3.53 4.95
CA TYR A 226 -13.63 3.93 4.21
C TYR A 226 -12.43 3.02 4.53
N ILE A 227 -11.70 2.62 3.48
CA ILE A 227 -10.32 2.13 3.59
C ILE A 227 -9.45 2.94 2.68
N LEU A 228 -8.40 3.51 3.25
CA LEU A 228 -7.42 4.25 2.50
C LEU A 228 -6.09 3.50 2.53
N SER A 229 -5.32 3.56 1.45
CA SER A 229 -3.97 2.98 1.39
C SER A 229 -3.00 3.93 0.70
N LEU A 230 -2.08 4.50 1.47
CA LEU A 230 -0.99 5.31 0.96
C LEU A 230 0.17 4.40 0.53
N SER A 231 0.59 4.52 -0.73
CA SER A 231 1.70 3.74 -1.29
C SER A 231 3.01 4.53 -1.27
N LEU A 232 4.10 3.91 -0.81
CA LEU A 232 5.41 4.56 -0.67
C LEU A 232 6.53 3.74 -1.32
N ASN A 233 7.57 4.43 -1.78
CA ASN A 233 8.87 3.96 -2.29
C ASN A 233 8.85 3.16 -3.61
N SER A 234 7.83 2.35 -3.86
CA SER A 234 7.70 1.58 -5.10
C SER A 234 6.25 1.48 -5.54
N ASP A 235 6.06 1.60 -6.84
CA ASP A 235 4.78 1.35 -7.50
C ASP A 235 4.36 -0.12 -7.36
N ILE A 236 3.07 -0.40 -7.58
CA ILE A 236 2.51 -1.75 -7.55
C ILE A 236 1.28 -1.85 -8.46
N ASN A 237 1.03 -3.02 -9.05
CA ASN A 237 -0.32 -3.39 -9.47
C ASN A 237 -1.05 -4.12 -8.34
N MET A 238 -2.22 -3.60 -7.97
CA MET A 238 -3.18 -4.25 -7.09
C MET A 238 -4.29 -4.89 -7.93
N GLU A 239 -4.63 -6.13 -7.62
CA GLU A 239 -5.69 -6.87 -8.31
C GLU A 239 -7.00 -6.70 -7.54
N PHE A 240 -8.07 -6.34 -8.24
CA PHE A 240 -9.44 -6.25 -7.72
C PHE A 240 -10.31 -7.30 -8.40
N ARG A 241 -11.05 -8.10 -7.63
CA ARG A 241 -11.93 -9.15 -8.15
C ARG A 241 -13.29 -9.14 -7.47
N LYS A 242 -14.35 -9.08 -8.28
CA LYS A 242 -15.74 -9.26 -7.83
C LYS A 242 -16.23 -10.68 -8.05
N ASP A 243 -15.92 -11.24 -9.21
CA ASP A 243 -16.31 -12.61 -9.59
C ASP A 243 -15.28 -13.20 -10.58
N LEU A 244 -15.59 -14.36 -11.18
CA LEU A 244 -14.70 -15.05 -12.13
C LEU A 244 -14.42 -14.27 -13.42
N PHE A 245 -15.29 -13.32 -13.79
CA PHE A 245 -15.24 -12.58 -15.05
C PHE A 245 -14.84 -11.12 -14.85
N LYS A 246 -15.09 -10.55 -13.66
CA LYS A 246 -14.74 -9.18 -13.27
C LYS A 246 -13.44 -9.15 -12.48
N HIS A 247 -12.35 -8.92 -13.21
CA HIS A 247 -11.00 -8.75 -12.67
C HIS A 247 -10.34 -7.51 -13.25
N ASN A 248 -9.94 -6.58 -12.38
CA ASN A 248 -9.29 -5.34 -12.74
C ASN A 248 -7.92 -5.26 -12.07
N SER A 249 -6.88 -4.97 -12.85
CA SER A 249 -5.53 -4.70 -12.34
C SER A 249 -5.33 -3.20 -12.31
N VAL A 250 -5.11 -2.65 -11.13
CA VAL A 250 -5.02 -1.21 -10.89
C VAL A 250 -3.57 -0.87 -10.57
N PHE A 251 -2.95 -0.04 -11.40
CA PHE A 251 -1.58 0.43 -11.19
C PHE A 251 -1.57 1.61 -10.22
N ILE A 252 -0.88 1.45 -9.10
CA ILE A 252 -0.82 2.41 -8.00
C ILE A 252 0.62 2.87 -7.86
N LYS A 253 0.86 4.15 -8.13
CA LYS A 253 2.19 4.77 -8.03
C LYS A 253 2.58 5.02 -6.58
N ALA A 254 3.87 5.09 -6.28
CA ALA A 254 4.36 5.68 -5.04
C ALA A 254 3.82 7.12 -4.86
N LYS A 255 3.70 7.57 -3.60
CA LYS A 255 3.11 8.85 -3.19
C LYS A 255 1.61 9.00 -3.47
N SER A 256 0.91 7.94 -3.87
CA SER A 256 -0.53 7.98 -4.13
C SER A 256 -1.35 7.42 -2.98
N LEU A 257 -2.53 8.01 -2.78
CA LEU A 257 -3.55 7.53 -1.84
C LEU A 257 -4.65 6.83 -2.62
N LEU A 258 -4.80 5.53 -2.38
CA LEU A 258 -5.95 4.74 -2.82
C LEU A 258 -7.08 4.91 -1.80
N ILE A 259 -8.31 5.14 -2.26
CA ILE A 259 -9.51 5.21 -1.43
C ILE A 259 -10.51 4.16 -1.92
N MET A 260 -10.91 3.26 -1.04
CA MET A 260 -11.98 2.28 -1.26
C MET A 260 -13.20 2.69 -0.43
N SER A 261 -14.33 2.82 -1.12
CA SER A 261 -15.67 3.07 -0.57
C SER A 261 -16.72 2.34 -1.40
N GLY A 262 -17.92 2.20 -0.85
CA GLY A 262 -19.08 1.59 -1.51
C GLY A 262 -18.75 0.21 -2.08
N GLU A 263 -19.04 0.02 -3.37
CA GLU A 263 -18.88 -1.28 -4.02
C GLU A 263 -17.42 -1.79 -3.90
N SER A 264 -16.43 -0.95 -4.18
CA SER A 264 -15.00 -1.30 -4.11
C SER A 264 -14.55 -1.78 -2.72
N ARG A 265 -15.22 -1.33 -1.65
CA ARG A 265 -14.95 -1.71 -0.27
C ARG A 265 -15.62 -3.04 0.10
N TYR A 266 -16.89 -3.20 -0.27
CA TYR A 266 -17.75 -4.25 0.29
C TYR A 266 -17.92 -5.47 -0.62
N GLU A 267 -17.80 -5.30 -1.93
CA GLU A 267 -18.10 -6.36 -2.91
C GLU A 267 -16.87 -6.85 -3.66
N TRP A 268 -15.79 -6.07 -3.68
CA TRP A 268 -14.56 -6.43 -4.37
C TRP A 268 -13.51 -6.93 -3.39
N THR A 269 -12.95 -8.10 -3.70
CA THR A 269 -11.70 -8.53 -3.08
C THR A 269 -10.54 -7.74 -3.68
N HIS A 270 -9.52 -7.45 -2.89
CA HIS A 270 -8.29 -6.82 -3.34
C HIS A 270 -7.06 -7.60 -2.87
N GLY A 271 -6.00 -7.57 -3.67
CA GLY A 271 -4.77 -8.29 -3.36
C GLY A 271 -3.57 -7.86 -4.21
N ILE A 272 -2.38 -8.32 -3.82
CA ILE A 272 -1.15 -8.08 -4.55
C ILE A 272 -0.59 -9.45 -4.93
N THR A 273 -0.57 -9.76 -6.23
CA THR A 273 -0.03 -11.03 -6.71
C THR A 273 1.49 -11.11 -6.44
N PRO A 274 2.02 -12.21 -5.88
CA PRO A 274 3.46 -12.40 -5.69
C PRO A 274 4.22 -12.46 -7.04
N ARG A 275 4.89 -11.37 -7.40
CA ARG A 275 5.75 -11.25 -8.59
C ARG A 275 6.80 -10.15 -8.40
N LYS A 276 7.85 -10.16 -9.22
CA LYS A 276 8.96 -9.18 -9.15
C LYS A 276 8.76 -7.97 -10.07
N MET A 277 7.81 -8.04 -10.98
CA MET A 277 7.53 -7.02 -11.99
C MET A 277 6.06 -7.03 -12.36
N ASP A 278 5.56 -5.86 -12.75
CA ASP A 278 4.18 -5.61 -13.13
C ASP A 278 4.09 -5.29 -14.62
N LEU A 279 3.07 -5.84 -15.28
CA LEU A 279 2.65 -5.46 -16.63
C LEU A 279 1.71 -4.26 -16.51
N ILE A 280 2.09 -3.14 -17.11
CA ILE A 280 1.33 -1.89 -17.03
C ILE A 280 0.86 -1.43 -18.40
N SER A 281 -0.15 -0.57 -18.41
CA SER A 281 -0.62 0.12 -19.61
C SER A 281 -0.16 1.56 -19.59
N THR A 282 0.47 1.99 -20.68
CA THR A 282 0.89 3.38 -20.88
C THR A 282 0.21 3.97 -22.10
N VAL A 283 0.36 5.28 -22.30
CA VAL A 283 -0.08 5.97 -23.52
C VAL A 283 0.55 5.38 -24.80
N ASP A 284 1.76 4.82 -24.67
CA ASP A 284 2.51 4.18 -25.76
C ASP A 284 2.20 2.66 -25.88
N GLY A 285 1.21 2.17 -25.13
CA GLY A 285 0.83 0.77 -25.05
C GLY A 285 1.42 0.04 -23.84
N PRO A 286 1.38 -1.30 -23.82
CA PRO A 286 1.87 -2.11 -22.71
C PRO A 286 3.36 -1.85 -22.40
N ASP A 287 3.72 -1.96 -21.12
CA ASP A 287 5.11 -1.89 -20.64
C ASP A 287 5.28 -2.72 -19.35
N VAL A 288 6.50 -2.72 -18.80
CA VAL A 288 6.85 -3.41 -17.56
C VAL A 288 7.54 -2.49 -16.57
N VAL A 289 7.20 -2.64 -15.30
CA VAL A 289 7.85 -1.97 -14.17
C VAL A 289 8.34 -3.01 -13.18
N TYR A 290 9.59 -2.90 -12.74
CA TYR A 290 10.12 -3.74 -11.67
C TYR A 290 9.68 -3.22 -10.31
N ARG A 291 9.29 -4.14 -9.43
CA ARG A 291 8.96 -3.80 -8.04
C ARG A 291 10.24 -3.58 -7.26
N GLY A 292 10.27 -2.50 -6.49
CA GLY A 292 11.21 -2.29 -5.40
C GLY A 292 10.65 -2.78 -4.07
N THR A 293 11.34 -2.42 -2.98
CA THR A 293 10.77 -2.52 -1.64
C THR A 293 9.62 -1.51 -1.53
N ARG A 294 8.42 -1.97 -1.22
CA ARG A 294 7.23 -1.11 -1.09
C ARG A 294 6.77 -1.08 0.35
N PHE A 295 6.40 0.10 0.82
CA PHE A 295 5.58 0.25 2.01
C PHE A 295 4.16 0.66 1.62
N SER A 296 3.18 0.21 2.39
CA SER A 296 1.85 0.83 2.37
C SER A 296 1.31 1.05 3.76
N ILE A 297 0.75 2.23 3.96
CA ILE A 297 0.06 2.62 5.19
C ILE A 297 -1.43 2.57 4.89
N THR A 298 -2.11 1.59 5.48
CA THR A 298 -3.55 1.42 5.34
C THR A 298 -4.24 2.07 6.53
N PHE A 299 -5.19 2.97 6.28
CA PHE A 299 -5.94 3.71 7.29
C PHE A 299 -7.40 3.23 7.32
N ARG A 300 -7.92 3.00 8.52
CA ARG A 300 -9.29 2.52 8.76
C ARG A 300 -9.86 3.15 10.03
N ARG A 301 -11.19 3.13 10.15
CA ARG A 301 -11.90 3.50 11.39
C ARG A 301 -12.66 2.30 11.90
N VAL A 302 -12.47 1.96 13.17
CA VAL A 302 -13.11 0.82 13.82
C VAL A 302 -14.55 1.16 14.18
N ILE A 303 -15.48 0.24 13.92
CA ILE A 303 -16.89 0.41 14.31
C ILE A 303 -17.00 0.21 15.82
N GLU A 304 -17.59 1.17 16.53
CA GLU A 304 -17.63 1.21 18.00
C GLU A 304 -18.19 -0.06 18.66
N PHE A 305 -19.16 -0.73 18.05
CA PHE A 305 -19.73 -1.99 18.57
C PHE A 305 -18.77 -3.19 18.49
N THR A 306 -17.71 -3.08 17.68
CA THR A 306 -16.64 -4.07 17.59
C THR A 306 -15.43 -3.72 18.44
N LYS A 307 -15.60 -2.78 19.38
CA LYS A 307 -14.80 -2.66 20.61
C LYS A 307 -14.92 -3.92 21.46
N VAL A 308 -14.37 -5.03 20.96
CA VAL A 308 -14.15 -6.26 21.72
C VAL A 308 -12.97 -6.02 22.66
N LYS A 309 -13.16 -5.14 23.64
CA LYS A 309 -12.46 -5.30 24.91
C LYS A 309 -13.11 -6.53 25.55
N LYS A 310 -12.60 -7.74 25.32
CA LYS A 310 -12.77 -8.75 26.37
C LYS A 310 -11.89 -8.28 27.51
N ASP A 311 -12.43 -7.39 28.33
CA ASP A 311 -11.78 -7.04 29.57
C ASP A 311 -11.59 -8.33 30.39
N LEU A 312 -10.64 -8.31 31.34
CA LEU A 312 -10.33 -9.53 32.09
C LEU A 312 -11.56 -10.03 32.86
N TYR A 313 -12.54 -9.17 33.16
CA TYR A 313 -13.81 -9.56 33.79
C TYR A 313 -14.71 -10.32 32.81
N GLU A 314 -14.82 -9.88 31.57
CA GLU A 314 -15.57 -10.54 30.50
C GLU A 314 -14.99 -11.90 30.12
N ILE A 315 -13.67 -12.08 30.20
CA ILE A 315 -13.02 -13.40 30.05
C ILE A 315 -13.55 -14.38 31.13
N LEU A 316 -13.83 -13.85 32.33
CA LEU A 316 -14.45 -14.59 33.43
C LEU A 316 -15.99 -14.57 33.37
N GLY A 317 -16.60 -13.93 32.38
CA GLY A 317 -18.06 -13.74 32.29
C GLY A 317 -18.65 -12.89 33.42
N CYS A 318 -17.89 -11.90 33.88
CA CYS A 318 -18.21 -10.97 34.96
C CYS A 318 -18.02 -9.51 34.51
N ASP A 319 -18.32 -8.56 35.40
CA ASP A 319 -18.02 -7.13 35.23
C ASP A 319 -17.11 -6.60 36.37
N LYS A 320 -16.62 -5.36 36.26
CA LYS A 320 -15.75 -4.71 37.28
C LYS A 320 -16.38 -4.58 38.66
N THR A 321 -17.71 -4.50 38.75
CA THR A 321 -18.45 -4.39 40.02
C THR A 321 -18.67 -5.75 40.68
N THR A 322 -18.36 -6.83 39.97
CA THR A 322 -18.58 -8.20 40.43
C THR A 322 -17.71 -8.50 41.66
N PRO A 323 -18.31 -9.00 42.76
CA PRO A 323 -17.55 -9.37 43.95
C PRO A 323 -16.49 -10.45 43.68
N PHE A 324 -15.38 -10.39 44.42
CA PHE A 324 -14.26 -11.31 44.28
C PHE A 324 -14.65 -12.80 44.32
N GLU A 325 -15.54 -13.18 45.24
CA GLU A 325 -16.00 -14.57 45.35
C GLU A 325 -16.75 -15.04 44.09
N THR A 326 -17.52 -14.15 43.46
CA THR A 326 -18.22 -14.45 42.20
C THR A 326 -17.24 -14.56 41.03
N LEU A 327 -16.18 -13.74 40.98
CA LEU A 327 -15.09 -13.87 40.00
C LEU A 327 -14.38 -15.23 40.13
N LYS A 328 -14.05 -15.61 41.37
CA LYS A 328 -13.40 -16.89 41.69
C LYS A 328 -14.24 -18.09 41.29
N ASP A 329 -15.54 -18.03 41.54
CA ASP A 329 -16.47 -19.11 41.19
C ASP A 329 -16.67 -19.24 39.68
N ASN A 330 -16.76 -18.12 38.97
CA ASN A 330 -16.86 -18.14 37.51
C ASN A 330 -15.57 -18.62 36.84
N TYR A 331 -14.39 -18.21 37.34
CA TYR A 331 -13.11 -18.79 36.90
C TYR A 331 -13.09 -20.31 37.05
N LYS A 332 -13.47 -20.86 38.21
CA LYS A 332 -13.52 -22.32 38.43
C LYS A 332 -14.48 -23.02 37.46
N LYS A 333 -15.68 -22.45 37.26
CA LYS A 333 -16.69 -22.99 36.32
C LYS A 333 -16.18 -23.00 34.88
N LEU A 334 -15.51 -21.92 34.46
CA LEU A 334 -14.96 -21.80 33.11
C LEU A 334 -13.74 -22.71 32.92
N LEU A 335 -12.85 -22.79 33.91
CA LEU A 335 -11.66 -23.64 33.88
C LEU A 335 -12.06 -25.11 33.69
N LEU A 336 -13.12 -25.57 34.35
CA LEU A 336 -13.65 -26.92 34.18
C LEU A 336 -14.17 -27.22 32.76
N LYS A 337 -14.59 -26.19 32.02
CA LYS A 337 -15.06 -26.30 30.63
C LYS A 337 -13.93 -26.24 29.61
N VAL A 338 -12.88 -25.47 29.88
CA VAL A 338 -11.76 -25.23 28.95
C VAL A 338 -10.50 -26.04 29.27
N HIS A 339 -10.54 -26.91 30.29
CA HIS A 339 -9.39 -27.74 30.67
C HIS A 339 -9.02 -28.74 29.56
N PRO A 340 -7.73 -28.84 29.17
CA PRO A 340 -7.29 -29.67 28.05
C PRO A 340 -7.65 -31.16 28.16
N ASP A 341 -7.76 -31.68 29.39
CA ASP A 341 -8.09 -33.09 29.64
C ASP A 341 -9.59 -33.45 29.54
N LYS A 342 -10.50 -32.49 29.31
CA LYS A 342 -11.95 -32.75 29.38
C LYS A 342 -12.74 -32.55 28.08
N SER A 343 -12.15 -32.03 26.99
CA SER A 343 -12.88 -31.94 25.71
C SER A 343 -11.96 -31.96 24.48
N VAL A 344 -12.38 -32.66 23.43
CA VAL A 344 -11.68 -32.73 22.12
C VAL A 344 -11.80 -31.41 21.32
N LEU A 345 -12.64 -30.47 21.78
CA LEU A 345 -12.94 -29.17 21.16
C LEU A 345 -12.35 -27.96 21.92
N SER A 346 -11.62 -28.18 23.02
CA SER A 346 -11.10 -27.08 23.84
C SER A 346 -9.76 -26.57 23.31
N SER A 347 -9.73 -25.29 22.96
CA SER A 347 -8.50 -24.60 22.56
C SER A 347 -7.57 -24.40 23.77
N SER A 348 -6.32 -24.85 23.67
CA SER A 348 -5.27 -24.58 24.67
C SER A 348 -5.06 -23.08 24.90
N ALA A 349 -5.32 -22.25 23.88
CA ALA A 349 -5.25 -20.80 23.95
C ALA A 349 -6.34 -20.22 24.88
N ALA A 350 -7.57 -20.73 24.82
CA ALA A 350 -8.67 -20.25 25.68
C ALA A 350 -8.41 -20.54 27.17
N CYS A 351 -7.76 -21.67 27.48
CA CYS A 351 -7.32 -21.99 28.83
C CYS A 351 -6.20 -21.07 29.30
N ALA A 352 -5.23 -20.75 28.43
CA ALA A 352 -4.17 -19.81 28.73
C ALA A 352 -4.70 -18.39 29.00
N GLU A 353 -5.65 -17.91 28.19
CA GLU A 353 -6.31 -16.62 28.38
C GLU A 353 -7.08 -16.55 29.70
N LEU A 354 -7.86 -17.59 30.03
CA LEU A 354 -8.60 -17.66 31.28
C LEU A 354 -7.65 -17.63 32.50
N ASN A 355 -6.55 -18.39 32.45
CA ASN A 355 -5.55 -18.40 33.52
C ASN A 355 -4.83 -17.05 33.64
N LYS A 356 -4.53 -16.39 32.52
CA LYS A 356 -3.92 -15.05 32.50
C LYS A 356 -4.85 -14.03 33.14
N ALA A 357 -6.13 -14.00 32.75
CA ALA A 357 -7.12 -13.09 33.32
C ALA A 357 -7.26 -13.29 34.84
N TRP A 358 -7.38 -14.54 35.29
CA TRP A 358 -7.45 -14.85 36.71
C TRP A 358 -6.18 -14.49 37.47
N SER A 359 -4.99 -14.64 36.86
CA SER A 359 -3.72 -14.32 37.52
C SER A 359 -3.60 -12.85 37.94
N VAL A 360 -4.24 -11.96 37.18
CA VAL A 360 -4.32 -10.52 37.43
C VAL A 360 -5.47 -10.23 38.38
N LEU A 361 -6.69 -10.69 38.07
CA LEU A 361 -7.88 -10.35 38.86
C LEU A 361 -7.94 -10.97 40.26
N LYS A 362 -7.18 -12.05 40.51
CA LYS A 362 -7.11 -12.68 41.83
C LYS A 362 -6.25 -11.90 42.82
N ASP A 363 -5.35 -11.06 42.33
CA ASP A 363 -4.36 -10.34 43.12
C ASP A 363 -4.86 -8.89 43.29
N SER A 364 -4.97 -8.43 44.54
CA SER A 364 -5.59 -7.13 44.83
C SER A 364 -4.80 -5.96 44.25
N ASP A 365 -3.47 -6.05 44.21
CA ASP A 365 -2.62 -4.96 43.74
C ASP A 365 -2.57 -4.93 42.21
N LEU A 366 -2.47 -6.12 41.58
CA LEU A 366 -2.54 -6.22 40.12
C LEU A 366 -3.93 -5.88 39.58
N LYS A 367 -5.00 -6.28 40.28
CA LYS A 367 -6.37 -5.90 39.94
C LYS A 367 -6.56 -4.38 40.05
N LYS A 368 -6.07 -3.76 41.11
CA LYS A 368 -6.16 -2.30 41.28
C LYS A 368 -5.41 -1.57 40.17
N LYS A 369 -4.19 -2.01 39.86
CA LYS A 369 -3.40 -1.46 38.76
C LYS A 369 -4.11 -1.63 37.41
N TYR A 370 -4.69 -2.80 37.17
CA TYR A 370 -5.48 -3.08 35.97
C TYR A 370 -6.76 -2.21 35.90
N ASP A 371 -7.44 -2.00 37.02
CA ASP A 371 -8.61 -1.12 37.09
C ASP A 371 -8.25 0.35 36.80
N GLU A 372 -7.09 0.81 37.27
CA GLU A 372 -6.51 2.12 36.97
C GLU A 372 -6.08 2.22 35.49
N GLU A 373 -5.50 1.15 34.92
CA GLU A 373 -5.14 1.06 33.50
C GLU A 373 -6.37 1.09 32.58
N ILE A 374 -7.47 0.41 32.93
CA ILE A 374 -8.74 0.50 32.20
C ILE A 374 -9.24 1.94 32.23
N GLU A 375 -9.27 2.58 33.40
CA GLU A 375 -9.73 3.97 33.57
C GLU A 375 -8.85 4.98 32.80
N GLN A 376 -7.54 4.73 32.67
CA GLN A 376 -6.63 5.55 31.87
C GLN A 376 -6.72 5.27 30.36
N SER A 377 -7.01 4.02 29.95
CA SER A 377 -7.13 3.63 28.55
C SER A 377 -8.32 4.28 27.84
N ASP A 378 -9.40 4.56 28.57
CA ASP A 378 -10.56 5.28 28.06
C ASP A 378 -10.29 6.79 27.91
N ILE A 379 -9.22 7.31 28.54
CA ILE A 379 -8.76 8.71 28.43
C ILE A 379 -7.68 8.86 27.34
N ASN A 380 -6.83 7.85 27.14
CA ASN A 380 -5.65 7.90 26.26
C ASN A 380 -5.92 7.78 24.74
N THR A 381 -7.17 7.66 24.31
CA THR A 381 -7.52 7.69 22.87
C THR A 381 -7.73 9.13 22.37
N GLU A 382 -7.88 10.09 23.29
CA GLU A 382 -7.93 11.51 22.99
C GLU A 382 -6.53 12.12 23.16
N VAL A 383 -6.03 12.77 22.10
CA VAL A 383 -4.77 13.51 22.16
C VAL A 383 -4.79 14.53 23.31
N THR A 384 -3.66 14.71 23.99
CA THR A 384 -3.59 15.74 25.05
C THR A 384 -3.50 17.12 24.43
N ILE A 385 -4.63 17.82 24.36
CA ILE A 385 -4.69 19.21 23.88
C ILE A 385 -4.03 20.13 24.90
N PHE A 386 -2.99 20.82 24.45
CA PHE A 386 -2.31 21.90 25.17
C PHE A 386 -3.11 23.20 25.10
N ASP A 387 -3.62 23.53 23.91
CA ASP A 387 -4.34 24.78 23.67
C ASP A 387 -5.25 24.69 22.44
N TYR A 388 -6.26 25.57 22.41
CA TYR A 388 -7.18 25.76 21.29
C TYR A 388 -6.89 27.11 20.66
N LEU A 389 -6.39 27.12 19.43
CA LEU A 389 -5.79 28.30 18.81
C LEU A 389 -6.57 28.73 17.58
N ASN A 390 -6.74 30.02 17.38
CA ASN A 390 -7.06 30.58 16.08
C ASN A 390 -5.76 30.82 15.30
N ILE A 391 -5.86 30.97 13.97
CA ILE A 391 -4.71 31.31 13.13
C ILE A 391 -4.05 32.63 13.59
N SER A 392 -4.83 33.57 14.13
CA SER A 392 -4.32 34.83 14.70
C SER A 392 -3.40 34.65 15.91
N ASP A 393 -3.49 33.49 16.58
CA ASP A 393 -2.73 33.20 17.80
C ASP A 393 -1.35 32.60 17.47
N LEU A 394 -1.08 32.28 16.20
CA LEU A 394 0.15 31.64 15.74
C LEU A 394 1.17 32.66 15.23
N GLU A 395 2.45 32.42 15.52
CA GLU A 395 3.58 33.21 15.02
C GLU A 395 3.90 32.81 13.56
N ASN A 396 3.84 33.76 12.62
CA ASN A 396 4.12 33.52 11.20
C ASN A 396 5.63 33.37 10.92
N ASN A 397 6.01 32.23 10.33
CA ASN A 397 7.34 32.02 9.74
C ASN A 397 7.25 32.14 8.21
N GLU A 398 7.66 33.29 7.66
CA GLU A 398 7.61 33.53 6.21
C GLU A 398 8.61 32.69 5.41
N THR A 399 9.70 32.24 6.05
CA THR A 399 10.76 31.49 5.36
C THR A 399 10.44 30.01 5.15
N GLU A 400 9.60 29.42 5.99
CA GLU A 400 9.31 27.98 5.99
C GLU A 400 7.87 27.63 5.57
N ASP A 401 7.08 28.63 5.17
CA ASP A 401 5.65 28.49 4.83
C ASP A 401 4.83 27.80 5.95
N THR A 402 5.21 28.08 7.20
CA THR A 402 4.61 27.53 8.42
C THR A 402 4.22 28.63 9.39
N PHE A 403 3.22 28.38 10.23
CA PHE A 403 3.04 29.08 11.49
C PHE A 403 3.63 28.26 12.64
N SER A 404 3.90 28.91 13.77
CA SER A 404 4.40 28.25 14.97
C SER A 404 3.75 28.74 16.25
N TYR A 405 3.65 27.85 17.25
CA TYR A 405 3.22 28.19 18.60
C TYR A 405 4.16 27.54 19.62
N LYS A 406 4.51 28.24 20.70
CA LYS A 406 5.47 27.73 21.69
C LYS A 406 4.81 26.71 22.60
N CYS A 407 5.44 25.55 22.74
CA CYS A 407 5.03 24.54 23.69
C CYS A 407 5.69 24.77 25.06
N ARG A 408 4.98 24.41 26.15
CA ARG A 408 5.52 24.47 27.51
C ARG A 408 6.74 23.57 27.74
N CYS A 409 7.00 22.58 26.88
CA CYS A 409 8.19 21.74 26.96
C CYS A 409 9.44 22.42 26.40
N GLY A 410 9.31 23.58 25.75
CA GLY A 410 10.40 24.28 25.05
C GLY A 410 10.39 24.10 23.53
N GLY A 411 9.66 23.10 23.01
CA GLY A 411 9.46 22.87 21.58
C GLY A 411 8.42 23.80 20.94
N LYS A 412 8.03 23.50 19.71
CA LYS A 412 7.04 24.24 18.94
C LYS A 412 5.98 23.33 18.33
N PHE A 413 4.78 23.87 18.18
CA PHE A 413 3.77 23.33 17.29
C PHE A 413 3.99 23.98 15.93
N LEU A 414 4.22 23.17 14.89
CA LEU A 414 4.43 23.67 13.53
C LEU A 414 3.17 23.41 12.70
N VAL A 415 2.61 24.48 12.13
CA VAL A 415 1.34 24.46 11.42
C VAL A 415 1.58 24.89 9.97
N PRO A 416 1.62 23.97 9.00
CA PRO A 416 1.78 24.32 7.59
C PRO A 416 0.67 25.26 7.11
N LYS A 417 1.04 26.37 6.47
CA LYS A 417 0.05 27.36 6.00
C LYS A 417 -0.92 26.76 4.99
N SER A 418 -0.46 25.83 4.16
CA SER A 418 -1.27 25.08 3.20
C SER A 418 -2.45 24.31 3.84
N MET A 419 -2.41 24.03 5.14
CA MET A 419 -3.47 23.31 5.85
C MET A 419 -4.49 24.22 6.53
N VAL A 420 -4.17 25.50 6.72
CA VAL A 420 -5.00 26.41 7.53
C VAL A 420 -5.38 27.71 6.83
N VAL A 421 -4.65 28.12 5.80
CA VAL A 421 -4.91 29.36 5.05
C VAL A 421 -5.74 29.08 3.80
N ASN A 422 -6.77 29.89 3.54
CA ASN A 422 -7.65 29.76 2.36
C ASN A 422 -8.31 28.39 2.22
N VAL A 423 -8.62 27.74 3.35
CA VAL A 423 -9.34 26.47 3.39
C VAL A 423 -10.84 26.76 3.55
N ASP A 424 -11.67 26.14 2.72
CA ASP A 424 -13.14 26.29 2.75
C ASP A 424 -13.79 25.48 3.90
N GLN A 425 -13.20 25.52 5.10
CA GLN A 425 -13.55 24.61 6.20
C GLN A 425 -13.60 25.31 7.55
N THR A 426 -14.50 24.84 8.41
CA THR A 426 -14.78 25.43 9.73
C THR A 426 -14.40 24.51 10.89
N GLU A 427 -14.00 23.27 10.59
CA GLU A 427 -13.59 22.29 11.59
C GLU A 427 -12.11 22.46 11.93
N SER A 428 -11.78 22.28 13.19
CA SER A 428 -10.43 22.37 13.69
C SER A 428 -9.51 21.25 13.19
N LEU A 429 -8.21 21.52 13.18
CA LEU A 429 -7.16 20.55 12.87
C LEU A 429 -6.21 20.39 14.06
N LEU A 430 -5.62 19.21 14.18
CA LEU A 430 -4.70 18.89 15.26
C LEU A 430 -3.25 19.00 14.79
N PHE A 431 -2.41 19.67 15.56
CA PHE A 431 -0.98 19.78 15.26
C PHE A 431 -0.15 19.35 16.47
N PRO A 432 0.80 18.41 16.30
CA PRO A 432 1.60 17.93 17.41
C PRO A 432 2.74 18.90 17.72
N CYS A 433 3.22 18.85 18.96
CA CYS A 433 4.51 19.44 19.30
C CYS A 433 5.64 18.60 18.69
N ASP A 434 6.67 19.26 18.15
CA ASP A 434 7.91 18.62 17.68
C ASP A 434 8.63 17.84 18.79
N ASP A 435 8.65 18.34 20.03
CA ASP A 435 9.45 17.80 21.13
C ASP A 435 8.68 16.96 22.17
N CYS A 436 7.34 16.99 22.21
CA CYS A 436 6.58 16.23 23.22
C CYS A 436 5.28 15.60 22.67
N SER A 437 4.43 15.08 23.56
CA SER A 437 3.15 14.41 23.24
C SER A 437 1.94 15.34 23.25
N LEU A 438 2.15 16.65 23.43
CA LEU A 438 1.07 17.63 23.41
C LEU A 438 0.66 17.97 21.98
N PHE A 439 -0.60 18.37 21.83
CA PHE A 439 -1.19 18.83 20.58
C PHE A 439 -1.81 20.20 20.76
N VAL A 440 -1.92 20.98 19.70
CA VAL A 440 -2.82 22.14 19.64
C VAL A 440 -3.92 21.87 18.65
N GLU A 441 -5.10 22.36 18.97
CA GLU A 441 -6.25 22.31 18.08
C GLU A 441 -6.44 23.68 17.45
N VAL A 442 -6.18 23.78 16.14
CA VAL A 442 -6.24 25.04 15.40
C VAL A 442 -7.61 25.15 14.75
N MET A 443 -8.39 26.13 15.20
CA MET A 443 -9.68 26.51 14.64
C MET A 443 -9.47 27.15 13.28
N LEU A 444 -10.13 26.60 12.25
CA LEU A 444 -10.12 27.16 10.91
C LEU A 444 -11.13 28.30 10.78
N PRO A 445 -10.82 29.36 10.02
CA PRO A 445 -11.70 30.51 9.91
C PRO A 445 -13.01 30.12 9.23
N ASN A 446 -14.13 30.49 9.86
CA ASN A 446 -15.43 30.44 9.22
C ASN A 446 -15.38 31.22 7.90
N SER A 447 -15.63 30.55 6.78
CA SER A 447 -15.92 31.18 5.49
C SER A 447 -17.29 31.87 5.54
N ASN A 448 -17.39 32.90 6.38
CA ASN A 448 -18.43 33.93 6.37
C ASN A 448 -17.96 35.13 7.21
N VAL A 449 -16.92 35.81 6.71
CA VAL A 449 -16.76 37.24 6.98
C VAL A 449 -16.75 37.96 5.64
N SER A 450 -17.93 38.08 5.05
CA SER A 450 -18.21 39.19 4.15
C SER A 450 -18.19 40.47 4.98
N LYS A 451 -17.19 41.33 4.77
CA LYS A 451 -17.34 42.78 4.84
C LYS A 451 -16.52 43.43 3.74
#